data_AF-A0A3B9IML8-F1
#
_entry.id   AF-A0A3B9IML8-F1
#
_cell.length_a   1.000
_cell.length_b   1.000
_cell.length_c   1.000
_cell.angle_alpha   90.00
_cell.angle_beta   90.00
_cell.angle_gamma   90.00
#
_symmetry.space_group_name_H-M   'P 1'
#
loop_
_entity.id
_entity.type
_entity.pdbx_description
1 polymer ?
#
loop_
_entity_poly.entity_id
_entity_poly.type
_entity_poly.pdbx_seq_one_letter_code
_entity_poly.pdbx_strand_id
1 'polypeptide(L)'
;FEPREQPFGAGSDPSNIVDGCYQYGSIQVPGGSEPIVLHRDAVSGGGYFTLGAVISADMDLIGQLQPHTPTRFVKVDMATALTARRDRASLIARLHDALV
;
A
#
# COMPACT_ATOMS: atom_id res chain seq x y z
N PHE A 1 0.83 27.41 -8.41
CA PHE A 1 1.47 26.53 -9.41
C PHE A 1 2.94 26.84 -9.37
N GLU A 2 3.77 25.89 -8.97
CA GLU A 2 5.24 26.06 -8.93
C GLU A 2 5.82 25.56 -10.25
N PRO A 3 6.63 26.35 -10.98
CA PRO A 3 7.29 25.89 -12.19
C PRO A 3 8.21 24.70 -11.86
N ARG A 4 7.97 23.55 -12.49
CA ARG A 4 8.79 22.34 -12.37
C ARG A 4 9.24 21.89 -13.76
N GLU A 5 10.52 21.55 -13.88
CA GLU A 5 11.04 20.85 -15.05
C GLU A 5 10.57 19.38 -15.01
N GLN A 6 9.95 18.92 -16.09
CA GLN A 6 9.47 17.56 -16.21
C GLN A 6 10.66 16.58 -16.23
N PRO A 7 10.70 15.57 -15.33
CA PRO A 7 11.74 14.54 -15.38
C PRO A 7 11.66 13.75 -16.68
N PHE A 8 12.81 13.39 -17.24
CA PHE A 8 12.88 12.51 -18.41
C PHE A 8 12.14 11.19 -18.13
N GLY A 9 11.18 10.84 -18.98
CA GLY A 9 10.43 9.58 -18.87
C GLY A 9 9.30 9.57 -17.83
N ALA A 10 8.94 10.71 -17.23
CA ALA A 10 7.79 10.85 -16.34
C ALA A 10 6.77 11.85 -16.90
N GLY A 11 5.51 11.80 -16.46
CA GLY A 11 4.52 12.82 -16.74
C GLY A 11 4.83 14.17 -16.06
N SER A 12 4.13 15.24 -16.47
CA SER A 12 4.30 16.57 -15.90
C SER A 12 3.61 16.75 -14.54
N ASP A 13 2.68 15.87 -14.15
CA ASP A 13 2.02 15.94 -12.85
C ASP A 13 3.06 15.71 -11.72
N PRO A 14 2.97 16.44 -10.59
CA PRO A 14 3.90 16.26 -9.48
C PRO A 14 3.92 14.86 -8.88
N SER A 15 2.81 14.11 -8.97
CA SER A 15 2.73 12.72 -8.54
C SER A 15 3.46 11.76 -9.48
N ASN A 16 3.84 12.20 -10.69
CA ASN A 16 4.54 11.35 -11.64
C ASN A 16 6.03 11.21 -11.33
N ILE A 17 6.49 9.97 -11.45
CA ILE A 17 7.88 9.53 -11.44
C ILE A 17 8.17 8.73 -12.72
N VAL A 18 9.46 8.46 -12.96
CA VAL A 18 9.84 7.42 -13.94
C VAL A 18 9.32 6.08 -13.44
N ASP A 19 8.79 5.27 -14.35
CA ASP A 19 8.18 3.99 -14.03
C ASP A 19 9.06 3.13 -13.12
N GLY A 20 8.48 2.65 -12.03
CA GLY A 20 9.12 1.79 -11.04
C GLY A 20 8.24 0.62 -10.65
N CYS A 21 8.83 -0.35 -9.94
CA CYS A 21 8.10 -1.49 -9.42
C CYS A 21 7.23 -1.09 -8.23
N TYR A 22 6.02 -1.63 -8.18
CA TYR A 22 5.12 -1.48 -7.05
C TYR A 22 5.10 -2.73 -6.18
N GLN A 23 5.00 -2.50 -4.88
CA GLN A 23 4.85 -3.55 -3.88
C GLN A 23 3.37 -3.75 -3.59
N TYR A 24 2.97 -4.96 -3.15
CA TYR A 24 1.64 -5.13 -2.58
C TYR A 24 1.42 -4.19 -1.38
N GLY A 25 0.24 -3.62 -1.30
CA GLY A 25 -0.12 -2.63 -0.29
C GLY A 25 0.45 -1.24 -0.55
N SER A 26 1.18 -1.02 -1.63
CA SER A 26 1.67 0.32 -2.00
C SER A 26 0.52 1.32 -2.08
N ILE A 27 0.73 2.51 -1.50
CA ILE A 27 -0.26 3.59 -1.50
C ILE A 27 0.22 4.74 -2.36
N GLN A 28 -0.57 5.04 -3.40
CA GLN A 28 -0.32 6.05 -4.42
C GLN A 28 -1.36 7.16 -4.30
N VAL A 29 -1.01 8.38 -4.69
CA VAL A 29 -1.97 9.49 -4.78
C VAL A 29 -1.81 10.19 -6.14
N PRO A 30 -2.36 9.61 -7.22
CA PRO A 30 -2.38 10.26 -8.53
C PRO A 30 -3.06 11.63 -8.44
N GLY A 31 -2.41 12.68 -8.95
CA GLY A 31 -2.96 14.03 -8.96
C GLY A 31 -3.25 14.65 -7.57
N GLY A 32 -2.80 14.01 -6.48
CA GLY A 32 -2.94 14.56 -5.12
C GLY A 32 -4.31 14.41 -4.46
N SER A 33 -5.29 13.78 -5.11
CA SER A 33 -6.70 13.80 -4.67
C SER A 33 -7.06 12.69 -3.70
N GLU A 34 -6.81 11.43 -4.10
CA GLU A 34 -7.30 10.26 -3.37
C GLU A 34 -6.23 9.18 -3.27
N PRO A 35 -6.03 8.57 -2.08
CA PRO A 35 -5.11 7.47 -1.91
C PRO A 35 -5.67 6.16 -2.48
N ILE A 36 -4.85 5.48 -3.29
CA ILE A 36 -5.13 4.17 -3.87
C ILE A 36 -4.16 3.16 -3.27
N VAL A 37 -4.68 2.12 -2.62
CA VAL A 37 -3.88 0.98 -2.13
C VAL A 37 -3.88 -0.12 -3.18
N LEU A 38 -2.70 -0.50 -3.68
CA LEU A 38 -2.57 -1.57 -4.66
C LEU A 38 -2.67 -2.95 -4.00
N HIS A 39 -3.69 -3.72 -4.39
CA HIS A 39 -3.94 -5.07 -3.89
C HIS A 39 -3.29 -6.16 -4.76
N ARG A 40 -3.64 -7.43 -4.53
CA ARG A 40 -3.04 -8.61 -5.17
C ARG A 40 -3.16 -8.66 -6.70
N ASP A 41 -4.21 -8.06 -7.25
CA ASP A 41 -4.47 -8.01 -8.72
C ASP A 41 -4.10 -6.65 -9.34
N ALA A 42 -3.36 -5.83 -8.59
CA ALA A 42 -2.90 -4.54 -9.10
C ALA A 42 -1.75 -4.70 -10.12
N VAL A 43 -1.47 -3.62 -10.84
CA VAL A 43 -0.31 -3.52 -11.74
C VAL A 43 1.00 -3.68 -10.96
N SER A 44 1.98 -4.34 -11.57
CA SER A 44 3.30 -4.61 -10.98
C SER A 44 4.25 -3.41 -11.00
N GLY A 45 3.95 -2.38 -11.78
CA GLY A 45 4.73 -1.16 -11.88
C GLY A 45 3.99 -0.03 -12.59
N GLY A 46 4.56 1.16 -12.53
CA GLY A 46 4.04 2.36 -13.16
C GLY A 46 4.72 3.63 -12.65
N GLY A 47 4.23 4.77 -13.12
CA GLY A 47 4.87 6.07 -12.94
C GLY A 47 4.23 6.98 -11.89
N TYR A 48 3.62 6.44 -10.84
CA TYR A 48 3.09 7.22 -9.72
C TYR A 48 3.94 7.02 -8.45
N PHE A 49 4.20 8.11 -7.76
CA PHE A 49 4.93 8.09 -6.52
C PHE A 49 4.17 7.32 -5.43
N THR A 50 4.89 6.46 -4.73
CA THR A 50 4.41 5.67 -3.59
C THR A 50 4.74 6.36 -2.27
N LEU A 51 3.71 6.74 -1.51
CA LEU A 51 3.87 7.37 -0.19
C LEU A 51 4.35 6.38 0.88
N GLY A 52 4.03 5.11 0.71
CA GLY A 52 4.32 4.03 1.65
C GLY A 52 3.63 2.74 1.24
N ALA A 53 3.52 1.80 2.17
CA ALA A 53 2.81 0.54 1.96
C ALA A 53 2.06 0.12 3.22
N VAL A 54 0.86 -0.44 3.02
CA VAL A 54 0.12 -1.18 4.05
C VAL A 54 0.89 -2.46 4.36
N ILE A 55 1.06 -2.76 5.65
CA ILE A 55 1.78 -3.98 6.07
C ILE A 55 1.00 -5.22 5.67
N SER A 56 1.71 -6.33 5.42
CA SER A 56 1.09 -7.58 4.96
C SER A 56 0.02 -8.11 5.93
N ALA A 57 0.17 -7.87 7.23
CA ALA A 57 -0.77 -8.33 8.25
C ALA A 57 -2.15 -7.63 8.16
N ASP A 58 -2.19 -6.42 7.59
CA ASP A 58 -3.38 -5.57 7.53
C ASP A 58 -4.04 -5.56 6.15
N MET A 59 -3.45 -6.26 5.16
CA MET A 59 -4.02 -6.32 3.80
C MET A 59 -5.43 -6.91 3.77
N ASP A 60 -5.74 -7.84 4.67
CA ASP A 60 -7.08 -8.40 4.79
C ASP A 60 -8.12 -7.33 5.22
N LEU A 61 -7.70 -6.32 6.00
CA LEU A 61 -8.58 -5.20 6.36
C LEU A 61 -8.95 -4.39 5.11
N ILE A 62 -7.96 -4.11 4.25
CA ILE A 62 -8.16 -3.41 2.98
C ILE A 62 -9.10 -4.19 2.06
N GLY A 63 -8.89 -5.50 1.94
CA GLY A 63 -9.73 -6.37 1.10
C GLY A 63 -11.19 -6.49 1.57
N GLN A 64 -11.51 -6.10 2.80
CA GLN A 64 -12.87 -6.12 3.36
C GLN A 64 -13.55 -4.74 3.36
N LEU A 65 -12.84 -3.66 3.00
CA LEU A 65 -13.40 -2.32 3.00
C LEU A 65 -14.51 -2.17 1.96
N GLN A 66 -15.64 -1.61 2.39
CA GLN A 66 -16.72 -1.19 1.51
C GLN A 66 -16.48 0.25 1.02
N PRO A 67 -17.05 0.64 -0.13
CA PRO A 67 -17.06 2.03 -0.56
C PRO A 67 -17.52 2.97 0.56
N HIS A 68 -16.86 4.13 0.67
CA HIS A 68 -17.15 5.16 1.69
C HIS A 68 -16.94 4.75 3.15
N THR A 69 -16.32 3.59 3.43
CA THR A 69 -15.93 3.23 4.80
C THR A 69 -14.88 4.21 5.33
N PRO A 70 -15.13 4.93 6.45
CA PRO A 70 -14.13 5.79 7.04
C PRO A 70 -12.93 4.97 7.54
N THR A 71 -11.73 5.34 7.10
CA THR A 71 -10.49 4.64 7.46
C THR A 71 -9.38 5.64 7.72
N ARG A 72 -8.35 5.19 8.45
CA ARG A 72 -7.19 6.01 8.79
C ARG A 72 -5.92 5.16 8.71
N PHE A 73 -4.92 5.67 8.00
CA PHE A 73 -3.58 5.10 8.06
C PHE A 73 -2.89 5.42 9.38
N VAL A 74 -2.25 4.41 9.97
CA VAL A 74 -1.41 4.56 11.17
C VAL A 74 0.03 4.33 10.76
N LYS A 75 0.91 5.27 11.10
CA LYS A 75 2.35 5.12 10.87
C LYS A 75 2.88 4.02 11.78
N VAL A 76 3.58 3.05 11.19
CA VAL A 76 4.27 1.97 11.90
C VAL A 76 5.73 1.94 11.49
N ASP A 77 6.57 1.38 12.36
CA ASP A 77 7.96 1.09 12.05
C ASP A 77 8.13 -0.37 11.60
N MET A 78 9.37 -0.70 11.18
CA MET A 78 9.69 -2.05 10.71
C MET A 78 9.52 -3.11 11.82
N ALA A 79 9.86 -2.78 13.06
CA ALA A 79 9.74 -3.71 14.18
C ALA A 79 8.27 -4.09 14.43
N THR A 80 7.37 -3.09 14.45
CA THR A 80 5.92 -3.27 14.58
C THR A 80 5.36 -4.09 13.42
N ALA A 81 5.75 -3.78 12.18
CA ALA A 81 5.30 -4.52 11.00
C ALA A 81 5.71 -6.00 11.05
N LEU A 82 6.95 -6.29 11.47
CA LEU A 82 7.45 -7.65 11.60
C LEU A 82 6.77 -8.42 12.74
N THR A 83 6.50 -7.76 13.87
CA THR A 83 5.76 -8.34 14.99
C THR A 83 4.32 -8.69 14.56
N ALA A 84 3.59 -7.75 13.94
CA ALA A 84 2.25 -7.99 13.45
C ALA A 84 2.19 -9.17 12.45
N ARG A 85 3.19 -9.27 11.56
CA ARG A 85 3.31 -10.41 10.64
C ARG A 85 3.50 -11.74 11.36
N ARG A 86 4.32 -11.78 12.42
CA ARG A 86 4.51 -13.00 13.24
C ARG A 86 3.24 -13.36 13.98
N ASP A 87 2.59 -12.40 14.62
CA ASP A 87 1.37 -12.61 15.40
C ASP A 87 0.23 -13.15 14.53
N ARG A 88 0.07 -12.61 13.31
CA ARG A 88 -0.89 -13.13 12.32
C ARG A 88 -0.60 -14.58 11.94
N ALA A 89 0.66 -14.93 11.70
CA ALA A 89 1.06 -16.30 11.37
C ALA A 89 0.80 -17.26 12.54
N SER A 90 1.16 -16.86 13.77
CA SER A 90 0.89 -17.64 14.98
C SER A 90 -0.60 -17.83 15.26
N LEU A 91 -1.44 -16.82 14.99
CA LEU A 91 -2.90 -16.96 15.08
C LEU A 91 -3.42 -18.02 14.10
N ILE A 92 -3.01 -17.96 12.83
CA ILE A 92 -3.43 -18.94 11.81
C ILE A 92 -2.99 -20.35 12.21
N ALA A 93 -1.74 -20.51 12.67
CA ALA A 93 -1.24 -21.81 13.12
C ALA A 93 -2.06 -22.38 14.28
N ARG A 94 -2.36 -21.56 15.31
CA ARG A 94 -3.21 -22.01 16.43
C ARG A 94 -4.63 -22.38 16.00
N LEU A 95 -5.19 -21.67 15.03
CA LEU A 95 -6.53 -22.00 14.49
C LEU A 95 -6.49 -23.32 13.74
N HIS A 96 -5.44 -23.56 12.94
CA HIS A 96 -5.24 -24.83 12.25
C HIS A 96 -5.15 -25.99 13.26
N ASP A 97 -4.31 -25.88 14.29
CA ASP A 97 -4.09 -26.94 15.28
C ASP A 97 -5.31 -27.21 16.16
N ALA A 98 -6.24 -26.27 16.28
CA ALA A 98 -7.49 -26.45 17.01
C ALA A 98 -8.61 -27.11 16.17
N LEU A 99 -8.47 -27.10 14.84
CA LEU A 99 -9.48 -27.60 13.90
C LEU A 99 -9.10 -28.95 13.26
N VAL A 100 -7.85 -29.39 13.41
CA VAL A 100 -7.30 -30.67 12.94
C VAL A 100 -7.02 -31.57 14.14
#